data_AF-H0EXM4-F1
#
_entry.id   AF-H0EXM4-F1
#
_cell.length_a   1.000
_cell.length_b   1.000
_cell.length_c   1.000
_cell.angle_alpha   90.00
_cell.angle_beta   90.00
_cell.angle_gamma   90.00
#
_symmetry.space_group_name_H-M   'P 1'
#
loop_
_entity.id
_entity.type
_entity.pdbx_description
1 polymer ?
#
loop_
_entity_poly.entity_id
_entity_poly.type
_entity_poly.pdbx_seq_one_letter_code
_entity_poly.pdbx_strand_id
1 'polypeptide(L)'
;MFNMTLLRKISFSVGENSLYLTAAAKLANRRPNTPSQGYYYNEALKAHDWFLASGLINSNNLINNGLDLNTCQNDGAAVFTYNQGIILGGLTELSWASGDASHIDLANTIAMSAINALTDENGILTEECEATNTCNRDLQQFKGVFGRNIQFMFNRAALTDDIKTTYKNFLTRNADSIWSNDQVDNQLGLDWSGPNSMSTIQTQSSALDAIVGAACVSI
;
A
#
# COMPACT_ATOMS: atom_id res chain seq x y z
N MET A 1 -14.62 -29.12 13.80
CA MET A 1 -15.77 -28.30 13.35
C MET A 1 -15.36 -26.85 13.48
N PHE A 2 -14.97 -26.20 12.38
CA PHE A 2 -14.51 -24.80 12.37
C PHE A 2 -15.70 -23.88 12.63
N ASN A 3 -15.66 -23.13 13.72
CA ASN A 3 -16.74 -22.22 14.10
C ASN A 3 -16.58 -20.90 13.33
N MET A 4 -17.21 -20.81 12.15
CA MET A 4 -17.24 -19.64 11.24
C MET A 4 -17.91 -18.39 11.82
N THR A 5 -18.33 -18.40 13.09
CA THR A 5 -19.14 -17.32 13.66
C THR A 5 -18.32 -16.05 13.96
N LEU A 6 -17.00 -16.15 14.14
CA LEU A 6 -16.12 -14.96 14.27
C LEU A 6 -15.78 -14.30 12.92
N LEU A 7 -16.00 -14.99 11.79
CA LEU A 7 -15.68 -14.51 10.43
C LEU A 7 -16.82 -13.70 9.79
N ARG A 8 -17.97 -13.53 10.45
CA ARG A 8 -19.13 -12.78 9.93
C ARG A 8 -18.92 -11.27 9.76
N LYS A 9 -17.72 -10.76 9.99
CA LYS A 9 -17.33 -9.36 9.73
C LYS A 9 -15.99 -9.26 8.99
N ILE A 10 -15.60 -10.28 8.23
CA ILE A 10 -14.56 -10.09 7.22
C ILE A 10 -15.25 -9.52 5.99
N SER A 11 -14.99 -8.25 5.69
CA SER A 11 -15.32 -7.69 4.39
C SER A 11 -14.55 -8.47 3.32
N PHE A 12 -15.13 -8.68 2.14
CA PHE A 12 -14.46 -9.34 1.01
C PHE A 12 -13.57 -8.38 0.21
N SER A 13 -13.42 -7.15 0.71
CA SER A 13 -12.55 -6.13 0.15
C SER A 13 -11.12 -6.28 0.67
N VAL A 14 -10.18 -5.90 -0.19
CA VAL A 14 -8.75 -5.95 0.07
C VAL A 14 -8.33 -5.03 1.22
N GLY A 15 -8.93 -3.85 1.29
CA GLY A 15 -8.56 -2.80 2.24
C GLY A 15 -8.55 -3.30 3.68
N GLU A 16 -9.67 -3.79 4.19
CA GLU A 16 -9.80 -4.16 5.60
C GLU A 16 -9.11 -5.48 5.96
N ASN A 17 -8.95 -6.43 5.03
CA ASN A 17 -8.10 -7.60 5.27
C ASN A 17 -6.61 -7.22 5.35
N SER A 18 -6.16 -6.36 4.44
CA SER A 18 -4.77 -5.87 4.44
C SER A 18 -4.46 -5.01 5.66
N LEU A 19 -5.42 -4.18 6.10
CA LEU A 19 -5.32 -3.41 7.34
C LEU A 19 -5.32 -4.30 8.58
N TYR A 20 -6.16 -5.35 8.61
CA TYR A 20 -6.17 -6.31 9.71
C TYR A 20 -4.83 -7.03 9.83
N LEU A 21 -4.28 -7.54 8.72
CA LEU A 21 -2.95 -8.12 8.65
C LEU A 21 -1.90 -7.14 9.18
N THR A 22 -1.92 -5.90 8.68
CA THR A 22 -0.93 -4.87 9.06
C THR A 22 -1.00 -4.54 10.55
N ALA A 23 -2.20 -4.38 11.11
CA ALA A 23 -2.40 -4.09 12.52
C ALA A 23 -1.96 -5.27 13.40
N ALA A 24 -2.33 -6.50 13.03
CA ALA A 24 -1.94 -7.70 13.74
C ALA A 24 -0.41 -7.91 13.73
N ALA A 25 0.25 -7.73 12.58
CA ALA A 25 1.71 -7.84 12.47
C ALA A 25 2.44 -6.78 13.32
N LYS A 26 1.96 -5.53 13.28
CA LYS A 26 2.49 -4.46 14.15
C LYS A 26 2.35 -4.78 15.64
N LEU A 27 1.23 -5.40 16.04
CA LEU A 27 1.01 -5.82 17.42
C LEU A 27 1.85 -7.04 17.79
N ALA A 28 2.07 -7.97 16.86
CA ALA A 28 2.97 -9.12 17.07
C ALA A 28 4.39 -8.66 17.43
N ASN A 29 4.92 -7.65 16.72
CA ASN A 29 6.22 -7.05 17.01
C ASN A 29 6.29 -6.35 18.38
N ARG A 30 5.15 -5.86 18.89
CA ARG A 30 5.05 -5.18 20.20
C ARG A 30 4.81 -6.14 21.36
N ARG A 31 4.51 -7.42 21.09
CA ARG A 31 4.35 -8.50 22.07
C ARG A 31 3.48 -8.12 23.29
N PRO A 32 2.24 -7.64 23.09
CA PRO A 32 1.33 -7.38 24.21
C PRO A 32 0.96 -8.68 24.93
N ASN A 33 0.66 -8.57 26.22
CA ASN A 33 0.26 -9.71 27.06
C ASN A 33 -1.23 -10.06 26.95
N THR A 34 -2.05 -9.14 26.42
CA THR A 34 -3.50 -9.31 26.23
C THR A 34 -3.79 -9.39 24.72
N PRO A 35 -4.66 -10.32 24.25
CA PRO A 35 -5.43 -11.30 25.04
C PRO A 35 -4.63 -12.53 25.47
N SER A 36 -3.49 -12.81 24.84
CA SER A 36 -2.50 -13.80 25.30
C SER A 36 -1.19 -13.62 24.53
N GLN A 37 -0.10 -14.20 25.05
CA GLN A 37 1.19 -14.20 24.35
C GLN A 37 1.06 -14.86 22.97
N GLY A 38 1.57 -14.19 21.92
CA GLY A 38 1.56 -14.71 20.55
C GLY A 38 0.21 -14.61 19.83
N TYR A 39 -0.85 -14.08 20.47
CA TYR A 39 -2.16 -13.94 19.84
C TYR A 39 -2.12 -13.19 18.51
N TYR A 40 -1.55 -11.99 18.49
CA TYR A 40 -1.52 -11.15 17.29
C TYR A 40 -0.62 -11.70 16.19
N TYR A 41 0.40 -12.47 16.53
CA TYR A 41 1.21 -13.19 15.54
C TYR A 41 0.35 -14.23 14.81
N ASN A 42 -0.42 -15.02 15.56
CA ASN A 42 -1.34 -16.01 14.98
C ASN A 42 -2.44 -15.35 14.14
N GLU A 43 -2.96 -14.20 14.56
CA GLU A 43 -3.94 -13.44 13.78
C GLU A 43 -3.33 -12.87 12.48
N ALA A 44 -2.09 -12.38 12.53
CA ALA A 44 -1.38 -11.91 11.34
C ALA A 44 -1.17 -13.06 10.33
N LEU A 45 -0.78 -14.25 10.81
CA LEU A 45 -0.62 -15.44 9.96
C LEU A 45 -1.95 -15.87 9.32
N LYS A 46 -3.05 -15.90 10.08
CA LYS A 46 -4.37 -16.24 9.51
C LYS A 46 -4.79 -15.26 8.42
N ALA A 47 -4.58 -13.97 8.64
CA ALA A 47 -4.91 -12.93 7.66
C ALA A 47 -4.03 -13.04 6.41
N HIS A 48 -2.75 -13.31 6.60
CA HIS A 48 -1.77 -13.55 5.54
C HIS A 48 -2.16 -14.77 4.70
N ASP A 49 -2.42 -15.91 5.33
CA ASP A 49 -2.73 -17.16 4.63
C ASP A 49 -4.03 -17.03 3.83
N TRP A 50 -5.04 -16.36 4.39
CA TRP A 50 -6.26 -16.03 3.67
C TRP A 50 -5.96 -15.12 2.47
N PHE A 51 -5.16 -14.06 2.66
CA PHE A 51 -4.85 -13.10 1.60
C PHE A 51 -4.15 -13.79 0.42
N LEU A 52 -3.16 -14.65 0.68
CA LEU A 52 -2.48 -15.40 -0.38
C LEU A 52 -3.39 -16.43 -1.06
N ALA A 53 -4.30 -17.06 -0.32
CA ALA A 53 -5.24 -18.04 -0.87
C ALA A 53 -6.44 -17.41 -1.60
N SER A 54 -6.68 -16.10 -1.42
CA SER A 54 -7.88 -15.40 -1.93
C SER A 54 -7.92 -15.27 -3.46
N GLY A 55 -6.77 -15.32 -4.14
CA GLY A 55 -6.65 -15.01 -5.56
C GLY A 55 -6.68 -13.51 -5.89
N LEU A 56 -6.63 -12.62 -4.89
CA LEU A 56 -6.66 -11.16 -5.08
C LEU A 56 -5.43 -10.61 -5.81
N ILE A 57 -4.28 -11.28 -5.71
CA ILE A 57 -3.09 -10.99 -6.51
C ILE A 57 -3.29 -11.60 -7.90
N ASN A 58 -3.41 -10.77 -8.92
CA ASN A 58 -3.59 -11.22 -10.30
C ASN A 58 -2.26 -11.62 -10.97
N SER A 59 -2.35 -12.05 -12.23
CA SER A 59 -1.21 -12.51 -13.02
C SER A 59 -0.12 -11.46 -13.27
N ASN A 60 -0.41 -10.17 -13.04
CA ASN A 60 0.55 -9.07 -13.15
C ASN A 60 1.21 -8.73 -11.81
N ASN A 61 0.94 -9.52 -10.77
CA ASN A 61 1.31 -9.26 -9.37
C ASN A 61 0.73 -7.94 -8.82
N LEU A 62 -0.43 -7.54 -9.32
CA LEU A 62 -1.21 -6.42 -8.81
C LEU A 62 -2.41 -6.96 -8.03
N ILE A 63 -2.87 -6.19 -7.06
CA ILE A 63 -3.98 -6.54 -6.19
C ILE A 63 -5.24 -5.83 -6.68
N ASN A 64 -6.22 -6.61 -7.14
CA ASN A 64 -7.54 -6.10 -7.51
C ASN A 64 -8.33 -5.64 -6.28
N ASN A 65 -9.53 -5.11 -6.47
CA ASN A 65 -10.27 -4.44 -5.40
C ASN A 65 -10.90 -5.40 -4.37
N GLY A 66 -11.37 -6.57 -4.81
CA GLY A 66 -12.01 -7.52 -3.93
C GLY A 66 -12.41 -8.82 -4.61
N LEU A 67 -13.23 -9.59 -3.90
CA LEU A 67 -13.84 -10.81 -4.42
C LEU A 67 -15.30 -10.54 -4.80
N ASP A 68 -15.75 -11.13 -5.90
CA ASP A 68 -17.17 -11.23 -6.23
C ASP A 68 -17.87 -12.12 -5.19
N LEU A 69 -18.95 -11.59 -4.59
CA LEU A 69 -19.63 -12.25 -3.47
C LEU A 69 -20.42 -13.50 -3.85
N ASN A 70 -20.71 -13.69 -5.14
CA ASN A 70 -21.46 -14.85 -5.61
C ASN A 70 -20.54 -16.03 -5.94
N THR A 71 -19.33 -15.74 -6.40
CA THR A 71 -18.35 -16.72 -6.89
C THR A 71 -17.16 -16.91 -5.96
N CYS A 72 -16.94 -15.97 -5.03
CA CYS A 72 -15.74 -15.87 -4.18
C CYS A 72 -14.42 -15.83 -5.00
N GLN A 73 -14.50 -15.40 -6.26
CA GLN A 73 -13.34 -15.22 -7.12
C GLN A 73 -12.94 -13.74 -7.16
N ASN A 74 -11.69 -13.47 -7.54
CA ASN A 74 -11.22 -12.11 -7.80
C ASN A 74 -12.16 -11.39 -8.77
N ASP A 75 -12.57 -10.17 -8.42
CA ASP A 75 -13.48 -9.36 -9.22
C ASP A 75 -12.90 -8.92 -10.57
N GLY A 76 -11.57 -9.00 -10.73
CA GLY A 76 -10.84 -8.56 -11.92
C GLY A 76 -10.97 -7.06 -12.18
N ALA A 77 -11.42 -6.29 -11.18
CA ALA A 77 -11.72 -4.87 -11.30
C ALA A 77 -10.45 -4.01 -11.30
N ALA A 78 -10.63 -2.69 -11.34
CA ALA A 78 -9.53 -1.73 -11.27
C ALA A 78 -8.61 -1.99 -10.05
N VAL A 79 -7.32 -1.72 -10.25
CA VAL A 79 -6.30 -1.77 -9.21
C VAL A 79 -6.08 -0.36 -8.68
N PHE A 80 -6.01 -0.21 -7.36
CA PHE A 80 -5.79 1.08 -6.71
C PHE A 80 -4.44 1.10 -6.00
N THR A 81 -3.77 2.25 -5.97
CA THR A 81 -2.42 2.33 -5.38
C THR A 81 -2.44 1.98 -3.89
N TYR A 82 -3.49 2.35 -3.16
CA TYR A 82 -3.57 2.05 -1.72
C TYR A 82 -3.66 0.55 -1.40
N ASN A 83 -4.35 -0.23 -2.25
CA ASN A 83 -4.43 -1.69 -2.10
C ASN A 83 -3.04 -2.31 -2.26
N GLN A 84 -2.25 -1.78 -3.20
CA GLN A 84 -0.87 -2.21 -3.39
C GLN A 84 -0.03 -1.81 -2.18
N GLY A 85 -0.27 -0.65 -1.59
CA GLY A 85 0.55 -0.07 -0.52
C GLY A 85 0.34 -0.69 0.85
N ILE A 86 -0.91 -0.87 1.29
CA ILE A 86 -1.21 -1.35 2.66
C ILE A 86 -0.55 -2.70 2.91
N ILE A 87 -0.66 -3.62 1.95
CA ILE A 87 -0.12 -4.97 2.10
C ILE A 87 1.41 -4.96 2.26
N LEU A 88 2.12 -4.01 1.66
CA LEU A 88 3.59 -3.91 1.76
C LEU A 88 4.02 -3.69 3.20
N GLY A 89 3.34 -2.75 3.88
CA GLY A 89 3.60 -2.46 5.29
C GLY A 89 3.31 -3.67 6.18
N GLY A 90 2.21 -4.37 5.91
CA GLY A 90 1.84 -5.57 6.63
C GLY A 90 2.82 -6.73 6.44
N LEU A 91 3.21 -7.04 5.20
CA LEU A 91 4.21 -8.06 4.89
C LEU A 91 5.59 -7.73 5.47
N THR A 92 5.97 -6.44 5.44
CA THR A 92 7.24 -5.99 6.05
C THR A 92 7.26 -6.17 7.56
N GLU A 93 6.18 -5.80 8.24
CA GLU A 93 6.05 -6.04 9.69
C GLU A 93 5.98 -7.54 10.01
N LEU A 94 5.31 -8.33 9.18
CA LEU A 94 5.21 -9.78 9.37
C LEU A 94 6.56 -10.47 9.20
N SER A 95 7.36 -10.06 8.20
CA SER A 95 8.74 -10.54 8.06
C SER A 95 9.57 -10.30 9.31
N TRP A 96 9.42 -9.14 9.94
CA TRP A 96 10.12 -8.87 11.20
C TRP A 96 9.60 -9.74 12.36
N ALA A 97 8.29 -9.99 12.40
CA ALA A 97 7.68 -10.81 13.45
C ALA A 97 8.04 -12.30 13.32
N SER A 98 8.08 -12.84 12.09
CA SER A 98 8.32 -14.25 11.79
C SER A 98 9.80 -14.60 11.57
N GLY A 99 10.60 -13.64 11.11
CA GLY A 99 11.96 -13.88 10.60
C GLY A 99 11.98 -14.47 9.20
N ASP A 100 10.84 -14.57 8.51
CA ASP A 100 10.73 -15.13 7.16
C ASP A 100 10.91 -14.01 6.12
N ALA A 101 11.96 -14.14 5.30
CA ALA A 101 12.28 -13.18 4.25
C ALA A 101 11.33 -13.25 3.04
N SER A 102 10.60 -14.36 2.85
CA SER A 102 9.69 -14.53 1.71
C SER A 102 8.56 -13.50 1.68
N HIS A 103 8.17 -12.97 2.84
CA HIS A 103 7.21 -11.87 2.91
C HIS A 103 7.77 -10.57 2.29
N ILE A 104 9.08 -10.31 2.42
CA ILE A 104 9.73 -9.17 1.75
C ILE A 104 9.83 -9.42 0.25
N ASP A 105 10.14 -10.65 -0.17
CA ASP A 105 10.20 -10.99 -1.60
C ASP A 105 8.86 -10.73 -2.29
N LEU A 106 7.76 -11.14 -1.66
CA LEU A 106 6.41 -10.87 -2.14
C LEU A 106 6.09 -9.37 -2.13
N ALA A 107 6.37 -8.67 -1.03
CA ALA A 107 6.14 -7.23 -0.94
C ALA A 107 6.91 -6.47 -2.03
N ASN A 108 8.17 -6.83 -2.27
CA ASN A 108 8.99 -6.23 -3.31
C ASN A 108 8.42 -6.51 -4.72
N THR A 109 7.94 -7.73 -4.96
CA THR A 109 7.29 -8.09 -6.23
C THR A 109 6.07 -7.21 -6.50
N ILE A 110 5.18 -7.06 -5.51
CA ILE A 110 3.98 -6.22 -5.63
C ILE A 110 4.36 -4.75 -5.81
N ALA A 111 5.31 -4.24 -5.02
CA ALA A 111 5.77 -2.85 -5.10
C ALA A 111 6.35 -2.52 -6.48
N MET A 112 7.22 -3.37 -7.01
CA MET A 112 7.81 -3.18 -8.33
C MET A 112 6.77 -3.27 -9.46
N SER A 113 5.84 -4.23 -9.38
CA SER A 113 4.72 -4.30 -10.32
C SER A 113 3.84 -3.05 -10.27
N ALA A 114 3.53 -2.56 -9.07
CA ALA A 114 2.73 -1.35 -8.89
C ALA A 114 3.43 -0.09 -9.42
N ILE A 115 4.73 0.09 -9.13
CA ILE A 115 5.51 1.21 -9.66
C ILE A 115 5.51 1.17 -11.19
N ASN A 116 5.70 -0.01 -11.80
CA ASN A 116 5.73 -0.15 -13.25
C ASN A 116 4.36 0.06 -13.92
N ALA A 117 3.27 -0.31 -13.25
CA ALA A 117 1.94 -0.30 -13.85
C ALA A 117 1.13 0.98 -13.55
N LEU A 118 1.41 1.65 -12.43
CA LEU A 118 0.59 2.77 -11.91
C LEU A 118 1.32 4.11 -11.98
N THR A 119 2.39 4.19 -12.77
CA THR A 119 3.05 5.45 -13.07
C THR A 119 2.82 5.87 -14.52
N ASP A 120 2.82 7.18 -14.74
CA ASP A 120 2.78 7.75 -16.09
C ASP A 120 4.12 7.57 -16.82
N GLU A 121 4.22 8.11 -18.04
CA GLU A 121 5.44 8.04 -18.85
C GLU A 121 6.66 8.72 -18.20
N ASN A 122 6.44 9.62 -17.24
CA ASN A 122 7.48 10.31 -16.49
C ASN A 122 7.82 9.58 -15.18
N GLY A 123 7.14 8.48 -14.85
CA GLY A 123 7.33 7.72 -13.62
C GLY A 123 6.66 8.37 -12.40
N ILE A 124 5.63 9.19 -12.61
CA ILE A 124 4.83 9.81 -11.55
C ILE A 124 3.60 8.94 -11.29
N LEU A 125 3.30 8.70 -10.00
CA LEU A 125 2.22 7.84 -9.58
C LEU A 125 0.86 8.47 -9.91
N THR A 126 -0.04 7.68 -10.49
CA THR A 126 -1.38 8.10 -10.90
C THR A 126 -2.46 7.14 -10.37
N GLU A 127 -3.67 7.64 -10.24
CA GLU A 127 -4.89 6.86 -10.08
C GLU A 127 -5.73 6.94 -11.37
N GLU A 128 -6.43 5.85 -11.72
CA GLU A 128 -7.23 5.78 -12.95
C GLU A 128 -8.29 6.90 -13.04
N CYS A 129 -8.82 7.32 -11.90
CA CYS A 129 -9.82 8.39 -11.81
C CYS A 129 -9.27 9.78 -12.20
N GLU A 130 -7.95 9.99 -12.21
CA GLU A 130 -7.32 11.28 -12.54
C GLU A 130 -7.59 11.65 -13.99
N ALA A 131 -7.45 10.69 -14.92
CA ALA A 131 -7.66 10.88 -16.35
C ALA A 131 -9.10 11.30 -16.71
N THR A 132 -10.07 10.98 -15.86
CA THR A 132 -11.49 11.33 -16.07
C THR A 132 -11.99 12.42 -15.13
N ASN A 133 -11.12 12.95 -14.25
CA ASN A 133 -11.47 13.91 -13.21
C ASN A 133 -12.66 13.45 -12.34
N THR A 134 -12.69 12.16 -11.99
CA THR A 134 -13.78 11.54 -11.20
C THR A 134 -13.35 11.12 -9.80
N CYS A 135 -12.13 11.48 -9.37
CA CYS A 135 -11.61 11.08 -8.06
C CYS A 135 -12.43 11.67 -6.92
N ASN A 136 -13.05 10.77 -6.14
CA ASN A 136 -13.70 11.11 -4.89
C ASN A 136 -12.66 11.39 -3.78
N ARG A 137 -13.14 11.73 -2.57
CA ARG A 137 -12.26 12.05 -1.43
C ARG A 137 -11.35 10.89 -1.01
N ASP A 138 -11.80 9.65 -1.14
CA ASP A 138 -10.99 8.49 -0.75
C ASP A 138 -9.83 8.29 -1.73
N LEU A 139 -10.15 8.31 -3.04
CA LEU A 139 -9.18 8.16 -4.14
C LEU A 139 -8.07 9.22 -4.06
N GLN A 140 -8.41 10.45 -3.66
CA GLN A 140 -7.45 11.53 -3.47
C GLN A 140 -6.34 11.22 -2.45
N GLN A 141 -6.56 10.28 -1.52
CA GLN A 141 -5.61 9.93 -0.46
C GLN A 141 -4.72 8.72 -0.83
N PHE A 142 -5.11 7.93 -1.83
CA PHE A 142 -4.56 6.59 -2.06
C PHE A 142 -3.07 6.59 -2.41
N LYS A 143 -2.64 7.50 -3.28
CA LYS A 143 -1.23 7.66 -3.68
C LYS A 143 -0.28 7.82 -2.49
N GLY A 144 -0.64 8.65 -1.52
CA GLY A 144 0.14 8.83 -0.30
C GLY A 144 0.24 7.58 0.56
N VAL A 145 -0.82 6.76 0.64
CA VAL A 145 -0.79 5.46 1.32
C VAL A 145 0.24 4.53 0.69
N PHE A 146 0.32 4.50 -0.64
CA PHE A 146 1.33 3.73 -1.36
C PHE A 146 2.74 4.26 -1.07
N GLY A 147 2.98 5.56 -1.29
CA GLY A 147 4.28 6.19 -1.07
C GLY A 147 4.82 5.99 0.36
N ARG A 148 3.96 6.14 1.38
CA ARG A 148 4.34 5.90 2.78
C ARG A 148 4.80 4.46 3.02
N ASN A 149 4.19 3.47 2.39
CA ASN A 149 4.59 2.08 2.57
C ASN A 149 5.85 1.72 1.79
N ILE A 150 6.11 2.34 0.64
CA ILE A 150 7.40 2.24 -0.06
C ILE A 150 8.53 2.82 0.82
N GLN A 151 8.32 3.99 1.44
CA GLN A 151 9.27 4.55 2.39
C GLN A 151 9.48 3.63 3.61
N PHE A 152 8.41 3.02 4.12
CA PHE A 152 8.51 2.08 5.23
C PHE A 152 9.35 0.86 4.85
N MET A 153 9.11 0.27 3.67
CA MET A 153 9.93 -0.83 3.14
C MET A 153 11.39 -0.42 3.00
N PHE A 154 11.68 0.72 2.37
CA PHE A 154 13.05 1.21 2.18
C PHE A 154 13.83 1.22 3.50
N ASN A 155 13.19 1.63 4.59
CA ASN A 155 13.81 1.75 5.91
C ASN A 155 13.87 0.47 6.73
N ARG A 156 12.93 -0.46 6.53
CA ARG A 156 12.74 -1.62 7.44
C ARG A 156 12.97 -2.98 6.81
N ALA A 157 12.80 -3.10 5.50
CA ALA A 157 13.00 -4.36 4.81
C ALA A 157 14.49 -4.60 4.51
N ALA A 158 14.89 -5.87 4.53
CA ALA A 158 16.19 -6.30 4.06
C ALA A 158 16.20 -6.32 2.52
N LEU A 159 16.47 -5.16 1.93
CA LEU A 159 16.49 -4.95 0.48
C LEU A 159 17.92 -4.83 -0.05
N THR A 160 18.13 -5.23 -1.30
CA THR A 160 19.39 -4.97 -2.03
C THR A 160 19.54 -3.47 -2.32
N ASP A 161 20.78 -3.04 -2.57
CA ASP A 161 21.06 -1.63 -2.86
C ASP A 161 20.38 -1.14 -4.15
N ASP A 162 20.24 -2.00 -5.16
CA ASP A 162 19.53 -1.68 -6.41
C ASP A 162 18.03 -1.43 -6.18
N ILE A 163 17.40 -2.24 -5.33
CA ILE A 163 15.98 -2.06 -4.96
C ILE A 163 15.82 -0.78 -4.14
N LYS A 164 16.71 -0.54 -3.17
CA LYS A 164 16.71 0.71 -2.40
C LYS A 164 16.87 1.93 -3.31
N THR A 165 17.78 1.86 -4.27
CA THR A 165 17.98 2.93 -5.27
C THR A 165 16.71 3.18 -6.07
N THR A 166 16.02 2.11 -6.50
CA THR A 166 14.75 2.21 -7.21
C THR A 166 13.68 2.92 -6.37
N TYR A 167 13.48 2.49 -5.12
CA TYR A 167 12.48 3.10 -4.23
C TYR A 167 12.83 4.55 -3.86
N LYS A 168 14.11 4.85 -3.63
CA LYS A 168 14.58 6.22 -3.41
C LYS A 168 14.24 7.10 -4.60
N ASN A 169 14.60 6.68 -5.81
CA ASN A 169 14.33 7.42 -7.03
C ASN A 169 12.83 7.61 -7.28
N PHE A 170 12.01 6.59 -7.03
CA PHE A 170 10.56 6.69 -7.13
C PHE A 170 9.99 7.75 -6.19
N LEU A 171 10.37 7.71 -4.90
CA LEU A 171 9.89 8.66 -3.90
C LEU A 171 10.36 10.09 -4.20
N THR A 172 11.64 10.29 -4.52
CA THR A 172 12.18 11.62 -4.82
C THR A 172 11.55 12.20 -6.09
N ARG A 173 11.37 11.39 -7.13
CA ARG A 173 10.77 11.86 -8.39
C ARG A 173 9.33 12.34 -8.20
N ASN A 174 8.53 11.60 -7.44
CA ASN A 174 7.16 12.03 -7.13
C ASN A 174 7.15 13.31 -6.29
N ALA A 175 7.99 13.41 -5.25
CA ALA A 175 8.10 14.61 -4.43
C ALA A 175 8.55 15.84 -5.22
N ASP A 176 9.54 15.69 -6.10
CA ASP A 176 10.05 16.78 -6.94
C ASP A 176 8.98 17.27 -7.93
N SER A 177 8.22 16.34 -8.52
CA SER A 177 7.13 16.68 -9.44
C SER A 177 5.99 17.40 -8.74
N ILE A 178 5.54 16.89 -7.58
CA ILE A 178 4.53 17.56 -6.75
C ILE A 178 4.94 19.00 -6.48
N TRP A 179 6.18 19.21 -6.01
CA TRP A 179 6.66 20.54 -5.63
C TRP A 179 6.76 21.50 -6.83
N SER A 180 7.09 20.97 -8.00
CA SER A 180 7.32 21.77 -9.21
C SER A 180 6.04 22.05 -10.00
N ASN A 181 5.09 21.11 -9.97
CA ASN A 181 4.00 21.05 -10.96
C ASN A 181 2.58 21.02 -10.36
N ASP A 182 2.45 20.71 -9.06
CA ASP A 182 1.15 20.55 -8.37
C ASP A 182 1.10 21.28 -7.02
N GLN A 183 1.75 22.45 -6.96
CA GLN A 183 1.78 23.33 -5.82
C GLN A 183 1.31 24.76 -6.18
N VAL A 184 0.37 25.28 -5.39
CA VAL A 184 -0.03 26.71 -5.39
C VAL A 184 -0.17 27.19 -3.95
N ASP A 185 0.57 28.23 -3.56
CA ASP A 185 0.50 28.82 -2.22
C ASP A 185 0.62 27.79 -1.07
N ASN A 186 1.49 26.78 -1.26
CA ASN A 186 1.72 25.63 -0.39
C ASN A 186 0.56 24.64 -0.25
N GLN A 187 -0.46 24.78 -1.10
CA GLN A 187 -1.49 23.77 -1.29
C GLN A 187 -1.05 22.78 -2.37
N LEU A 188 -1.22 21.49 -2.08
CA LEU A 188 -0.79 20.37 -2.91
C LEU A 188 -2.01 19.63 -3.44
N GLY A 189 -2.06 19.46 -4.75
CA GLY A 189 -3.19 18.87 -5.46
C GLY A 189 -3.14 17.34 -5.57
N LEU A 190 -4.04 16.85 -6.41
CA LEU A 190 -4.22 15.45 -6.77
C LEU A 190 -3.25 15.00 -7.86
N ASP A 191 -3.12 15.78 -8.93
CA ASP A 191 -2.35 15.43 -10.12
C ASP A 191 -0.88 15.79 -9.92
N TRP A 192 -0.09 14.81 -9.47
CA TRP A 192 1.32 15.00 -9.15
C TRP A 192 2.19 15.26 -10.38
N SER A 193 1.71 14.97 -11.59
CA SER A 193 2.37 15.32 -12.85
C SER A 193 2.07 16.76 -13.27
N GLY A 194 1.01 17.34 -12.70
CA GLY A 194 0.51 18.66 -12.99
C GLY A 194 -0.28 18.74 -14.31
N PRO A 195 -0.86 19.92 -14.60
CA PRO A 195 -0.73 21.16 -13.85
C PRO A 195 -1.52 21.15 -12.54
N ASN A 196 -1.19 22.10 -11.66
CA ASN A 196 -1.87 22.38 -10.40
C ASN A 196 -3.37 22.07 -10.43
N SER A 197 -3.78 21.19 -9.53
CA SER A 197 -5.15 20.65 -9.46
C SER A 197 -5.87 21.06 -8.18
N MET A 198 -7.12 20.62 -8.01
CA MET A 198 -7.90 20.92 -6.80
C MET A 198 -7.17 20.43 -5.55
N SER A 199 -6.89 21.34 -4.63
CA SER A 199 -6.35 21.01 -3.31
C SER A 199 -7.47 20.76 -2.29
N THR A 200 -7.41 19.63 -1.61
CA THR A 200 -8.27 19.26 -0.48
C THR A 200 -7.40 18.80 0.69
N ILE A 201 -8.00 18.51 1.84
CA ILE A 201 -7.25 17.94 2.98
C ILE A 201 -6.65 16.58 2.59
N GLN A 202 -7.35 15.81 1.76
CA GLN A 202 -6.95 14.48 1.31
C GLN A 202 -5.78 14.55 0.34
N THR A 203 -5.84 15.42 -0.67
CA THR A 203 -4.73 15.61 -1.62
C THR A 203 -3.49 16.16 -0.91
N GLN A 204 -3.67 17.13 0.00
CA GLN A 204 -2.59 17.69 0.80
C GLN A 204 -1.87 16.62 1.61
N SER A 205 -2.65 15.81 2.34
CA SER A 205 -2.13 14.70 3.15
C SER A 205 -1.41 13.66 2.29
N SER A 206 -2.00 13.31 1.14
CA SER A 206 -1.44 12.37 0.17
C SER A 206 -0.08 12.83 -0.37
N ALA A 207 0.00 14.09 -0.82
CA ALA A 207 1.23 14.68 -1.35
C ALA A 207 2.31 14.85 -0.26
N LEU A 208 1.91 15.20 0.97
CA LEU A 208 2.83 15.28 2.11
C LEU A 208 3.42 13.91 2.48
N ASP A 209 2.66 12.81 2.39
CA ASP A 209 3.20 11.45 2.58
C ASP A 209 4.35 11.19 1.58
N ALA A 210 4.24 11.64 0.32
CA ALA A 210 5.30 11.51 -0.68
C ALA A 210 6.53 12.39 -0.39
N ILE A 211 6.32 13.67 -0.06
CA ILE A 211 7.41 14.62 0.25
C ILE A 211 8.18 14.17 1.50
N VAL A 212 7.47 13.80 2.57
CA VAL A 212 8.09 13.22 3.78
C VAL A 212 8.79 11.90 3.45
N GLY A 213 8.17 11.09 2.60
CA GLY A 213 8.74 9.86 2.06
C GLY A 213 10.12 10.08 1.45
N ALA A 214 10.23 11.02 0.51
CA ALA A 214 11.47 11.41 -0.15
C ALA A 214 12.51 11.95 0.83
N ALA A 215 12.10 12.82 1.77
CA ALA A 215 13.01 13.35 2.79
C ALA A 215 13.63 12.25 3.66
N CYS A 216 12.85 11.22 4.04
CA CYS A 216 13.33 10.11 4.85
C CYS A 216 14.34 9.19 4.15
N VAL A 217 14.43 9.21 2.82
CA VAL A 217 15.31 8.31 2.04
C VAL A 217 16.50 9.05 1.41
N SER A 218 16.60 10.37 1.62
CA SER A 218 17.58 11.23 0.96
C SER A 218 18.92 11.35 1.69
N ILE A 219 19.04 10.78 2.90
CA ILE A 219 20.27 10.79 3.72
C ILE A 219 21.24 9.69 3.29
#